data_AF-A0A524GNX1-F1
#
_entry.id   AF-A0A524GNX1-F1
#
_cell.length_a   1.000
_cell.length_b   1.000
_cell.length_c   1.000
_cell.angle_alpha   90.00
_cell.angle_beta   90.00
_cell.angle_gamma   90.00
#
_symmetry.space_group_name_H-M   'P 1'
#
loop_
_entity.id
_entity.type
_entity.pdbx_description
1 polymer ?
#
loop_
_entity_poly.entity_id
_entity_poly.type
_entity_poly.pdbx_seq_one_letter_code
_entity_poly.pdbx_strand_id
1 'polypeptide(L)'
;MVVPNLVEFRRETLTRPLLAIYRKMLPTMSDTEREALEAGNVWWDGELFSGMPEWDRLMSYPAPKLSDEEQAFIDGPCEKLCEMLDDWDICHERADMPKEVWDYIIEKRFFAMIIPKQYGGLQFSAYANAAVITKLAGRSPTASSTVGVPNSLGPAELLLHYGTEEQKQHYLPGLAAGTEIPCFALTSPQAGS
;
A
#
# COMPACT_ATOMS: atom_id res chain seq x y z
N MET A 1 16.51 9.43 -46.27
CA MET A 1 17.15 8.71 -45.15
C MET A 1 17.73 9.75 -44.22
N VAL A 2 17.03 10.06 -43.13
CA VAL A 2 17.41 11.15 -42.22
C VAL A 2 18.53 10.63 -41.31
N VAL A 3 19.77 10.96 -41.67
CA VAL A 3 21.03 10.53 -41.01
C VAL A 3 21.02 10.61 -39.47
N PRO A 4 20.36 11.58 -38.78
CA PRO A 4 20.39 11.63 -37.32
C PRO A 4 19.57 10.56 -36.58
N ASN A 5 18.83 9.67 -37.26
CA ASN A 5 18.05 8.60 -36.58
C ASN A 5 18.80 7.25 -36.45
N LEU A 6 20.11 7.22 -36.68
CA LEU A 6 20.95 6.06 -36.35
C LEU A 6 21.24 6.06 -34.84
N VAL A 7 20.85 4.99 -34.15
CA VAL A 7 20.88 4.88 -32.68
C VAL A 7 22.29 5.08 -32.14
N GLU A 8 23.28 4.49 -32.80
CA GLU A 8 24.70 4.56 -32.42
C GLU A 8 25.22 6.00 -32.55
N PHE A 9 24.95 6.67 -33.68
CA PHE A 9 25.38 8.05 -33.90
C PHE A 9 24.76 9.00 -32.88
N ARG A 10 23.44 8.91 -32.65
CA ARG A 10 22.74 9.72 -31.66
C ARG A 10 23.30 9.48 -30.25
N ARG A 11 23.52 8.22 -29.87
CA ARG A 11 24.00 7.88 -28.52
C ARG A 11 25.42 8.37 -28.28
N GLU A 12 26.33 8.13 -29.23
CA GLU A 12 27.75 8.43 -29.07
C GLU A 12 28.05 9.93 -29.24
N THR A 13 27.39 10.61 -30.17
CA THR A 13 27.74 11.98 -30.54
C THR A 13 26.86 13.04 -29.86
N LEU A 14 25.61 12.71 -29.50
CA LEU A 14 24.67 13.67 -28.89
C LEU A 14 24.39 13.33 -27.43
N THR A 15 23.84 12.15 -27.15
CA THR A 15 23.33 11.82 -25.81
C THR A 15 24.44 11.66 -24.77
N ARG A 16 25.53 10.93 -25.07
CA ARG A 16 26.63 10.71 -24.12
C ARG A 16 27.32 12.02 -23.68
N PRO A 17 27.71 12.93 -24.59
CA PRO A 17 28.31 14.21 -24.20
C PRO A 17 27.35 15.10 -23.40
N LEU A 18 26.07 15.19 -23.80
CA LEU A 18 25.06 15.97 -23.08
C LEU A 18 24.82 15.42 -21.67
N LEU A 19 24.74 14.09 -21.51
CA LEU A 19 24.57 13.46 -20.21
C LEU A 19 25.78 13.72 -19.29
N ALA A 20 27.00 13.73 -19.85
CA ALA A 20 28.21 14.04 -19.09
C ALA A 20 28.25 15.49 -18.58
N ILE A 21 27.67 16.43 -19.33
CA ILE A 21 27.49 17.82 -18.90
C ILE A 21 26.40 17.91 -17.82
N TYR A 22 25.24 17.29 -18.07
CA TYR A 22 24.11 17.30 -17.15
C TYR A 22 24.44 16.72 -15.78
N ARG A 23 25.20 15.62 -15.74
CA ARG A 23 25.68 15.00 -14.48
C ARG A 23 26.49 15.95 -13.61
N LYS A 24 27.17 16.95 -14.18
CA LYS A 24 27.93 17.96 -13.42
C LYS A 24 27.05 19.08 -12.86
N MET A 25 25.82 19.24 -13.37
CA MET A 25 24.86 20.25 -12.93
C MET A 25 23.93 19.73 -11.84
N LEU A 26 23.83 18.40 -11.69
CA LEU A 26 23.04 17.79 -10.63
C LEU A 26 23.72 18.01 -9.27
N PRO A 27 22.98 18.46 -8.25
CA PRO A 27 23.51 18.57 -6.90
C PRO A 27 23.96 17.20 -6.39
N THR A 28 25.04 17.18 -5.61
CA THR A 28 25.46 15.96 -4.91
C THR A 28 24.45 15.63 -3.83
N MET A 29 23.75 14.50 -3.96
CA MET A 29 22.86 13.99 -2.90
C MET A 29 23.62 13.79 -1.61
N SER A 30 23.02 14.27 -0.52
CA SER A 30 23.45 13.96 0.83
C SER A 30 23.37 12.46 1.11
N ASP A 31 24.14 11.98 2.09
CA ASP A 31 24.12 10.56 2.46
C ASP A 31 22.72 10.11 2.92
N THR A 32 21.97 10.98 3.60
CA THR A 32 20.57 10.73 4.00
C THR A 32 19.62 10.64 2.81
N GLU A 33 19.77 11.50 1.79
CA GLU A 33 18.95 11.41 0.56
C GLU A 33 19.27 10.15 -0.24
N ARG A 34 20.55 9.75 -0.27
CA ARG A 34 20.97 8.52 -0.93
C ARG A 34 20.38 7.30 -0.22
N GLU A 35 20.50 7.23 1.11
CA GLU A 35 19.90 6.16 1.90
C GLU A 35 18.38 6.11 1.73
N ALA A 36 17.69 7.27 1.66
CA ALA A 36 16.25 7.31 1.42
C ALA A 36 15.85 6.81 0.01
N LEU A 37 16.68 7.05 -1.00
CA LEU A 37 16.44 6.58 -2.37
C LEU A 37 16.86 5.12 -2.58
N GLU A 38 17.91 4.68 -1.90
CA GLU A 38 18.40 3.30 -1.93
C GLU A 38 17.61 2.37 -0.99
N ALA A 39 16.88 2.91 -0.02
CA ALA A 39 15.95 2.16 0.82
C ALA A 39 14.77 1.57 0.03
N GLY A 40 14.58 1.99 -1.24
CA GLY A 40 13.63 1.40 -2.17
C GLY A 40 14.30 0.54 -3.22
N ASN A 41 13.62 -0.51 -3.67
CA ASN A 41 13.94 -1.13 -4.95
C ASN A 41 13.33 -0.30 -6.09
N VAL A 42 14.10 -0.03 -7.14
CA VAL A 42 13.52 0.46 -8.40
C VAL A 42 12.88 -0.75 -9.08
N TRP A 43 11.55 -0.72 -9.23
CA TRP A 43 10.81 -1.80 -9.88
C TRP A 43 10.68 -1.46 -11.38
N TRP A 44 9.49 -1.63 -11.96
CA TRP A 44 9.25 -1.34 -13.38
C TRP A 44 9.36 0.15 -13.74
N ASP A 45 9.22 1.04 -12.76
CA ASP A 45 9.41 2.48 -12.92
C ASP A 45 10.86 2.81 -13.26
N GLY A 46 11.84 2.15 -12.62
CA GLY A 46 13.25 2.29 -12.97
C GLY A 46 13.55 1.88 -14.40
N GLU A 47 12.90 0.80 -14.87
CA GLU A 47 12.97 0.35 -16.25
C GLU A 47 12.41 1.38 -17.23
N LEU A 48 11.26 2.02 -16.91
CA LEU A 48 10.72 3.12 -17.71
C LEU A 48 11.65 4.33 -17.76
N PHE A 49 12.15 4.79 -16.60
CA PHE A 49 13.01 5.97 -16.52
C PHE A 49 14.40 5.73 -17.16
N SER A 50 14.84 4.47 -17.24
CA SER A 50 16.05 4.10 -17.99
C SER A 50 15.89 4.24 -19.51
N GLY A 51 14.64 4.33 -20.01
CA GLY A 51 14.32 4.33 -21.44
C GLY A 51 14.51 2.97 -22.13
N MET A 52 14.74 1.90 -21.36
CA MET A 52 14.93 0.53 -21.86
C MET A 52 14.10 -0.49 -21.07
N PRO A 53 12.76 -0.37 -21.03
CA PRO A 53 11.92 -1.31 -20.30
C PRO A 53 11.84 -2.68 -20.98
N GLU A 54 11.82 -3.74 -20.16
CA GLU A 54 11.63 -5.12 -20.62
C GLU A 54 10.14 -5.42 -20.82
N TRP A 55 9.58 -4.93 -21.93
CA TRP A 55 8.13 -5.01 -22.20
C TRP A 55 7.55 -6.43 -22.13
N ASP A 56 8.27 -7.45 -22.61
CA ASP A 56 7.79 -8.83 -22.56
C ASP A 56 7.58 -9.32 -21.12
N ARG A 57 8.47 -8.89 -20.20
CA ARG A 57 8.32 -9.16 -18.77
C ARG A 57 7.15 -8.39 -18.18
N LEU A 58 7.03 -7.09 -18.48
CA LEU A 58 5.95 -6.24 -17.96
C LEU A 58 4.56 -6.70 -18.43
N MET A 59 4.44 -7.12 -19.69
CA MET A 59 3.18 -7.55 -20.29
C MET A 59 2.82 -9.01 -19.98
N SER A 60 3.75 -9.81 -19.44
CA SER A 60 3.50 -11.22 -19.07
C SER A 60 3.11 -11.42 -17.61
N TYR A 61 3.09 -10.36 -16.79
CA TYR A 61 2.60 -10.47 -15.41
C TYR A 61 1.15 -10.96 -15.41
N PRO A 62 0.85 -12.04 -14.65
CA PRO A 62 -0.50 -12.56 -14.58
C PRO A 62 -1.42 -11.54 -13.91
N ALA A 63 -2.65 -11.44 -14.40
CA ALA A 63 -3.68 -10.70 -13.69
C ALA A 63 -3.85 -11.28 -12.28
N PRO A 64 -3.84 -10.44 -11.23
CA PRO A 64 -4.06 -10.92 -9.87
C PRO A 64 -5.46 -11.51 -9.77
N LYS A 65 -5.59 -12.55 -8.95
CA LYS A 65 -6.86 -13.26 -8.73
C LYS A 65 -7.11 -13.37 -7.24
N LEU A 66 -8.38 -13.27 -6.89
CA LEU A 66 -8.86 -13.56 -5.54
C LEU A 66 -9.01 -15.07 -5.39
N SER A 67 -8.66 -15.58 -4.21
CA SER A 67 -9.09 -16.90 -3.76
C SER A 67 -10.59 -16.90 -3.48
N ASP A 68 -11.19 -18.10 -3.41
CA ASP A 68 -12.62 -18.25 -3.10
C ASP A 68 -12.98 -17.64 -1.74
N GLU A 69 -12.08 -17.72 -0.75
CA GLU A 69 -12.26 -17.14 0.58
C GLU A 69 -12.26 -15.60 0.54
N GLU A 70 -11.32 -15.01 -0.19
CA GLU A 70 -11.23 -13.54 -0.35
C GLU A 70 -12.43 -13.00 -1.15
N GLN A 71 -12.85 -13.70 -2.20
CA GLN A 71 -14.03 -13.34 -2.98
C GLN A 71 -15.29 -13.42 -2.11
N ALA A 72 -15.45 -14.49 -1.33
CA ALA A 72 -16.56 -14.62 -0.39
C ALA A 72 -16.57 -13.51 0.68
N PHE A 73 -15.40 -13.04 1.12
CA PHE A 73 -15.31 -11.90 2.03
C PHE A 73 -15.80 -10.60 1.40
N ILE A 74 -15.42 -10.35 0.13
CA ILE A 74 -15.84 -9.17 -0.63
C ILE A 74 -17.34 -9.19 -0.92
N ASP A 75 -17.90 -10.35 -1.25
CA ASP A 75 -19.31 -10.50 -1.63
C ASP A 75 -20.25 -10.61 -0.42
N GLY A 76 -19.72 -10.97 0.76
CA GLY A 76 -20.48 -11.07 2.00
C GLY A 76 -20.15 -9.93 2.98
N PRO A 77 -19.18 -10.12 3.89
CA PRO A 77 -18.81 -9.13 4.89
C PRO A 77 -18.62 -7.71 4.37
N CYS A 78 -17.88 -7.53 3.27
CA CYS A 78 -17.62 -6.20 2.73
C CYS A 78 -18.87 -5.54 2.15
N GLU A 79 -19.72 -6.28 1.43
CA GLU A 79 -21.02 -5.78 0.98
C GLU A 79 -21.89 -5.34 2.17
N LYS A 80 -21.95 -6.18 3.20
CA LYS A 80 -22.75 -5.86 4.38
C LYS A 80 -22.25 -4.62 5.11
N LEU A 81 -20.94 -4.44 5.21
CA LEU A 81 -20.37 -3.21 5.77
C LEU A 81 -20.77 -2.00 4.91
N CYS A 82 -20.72 -2.09 3.58
CA CYS A 82 -21.19 -1.01 2.70
C CYS A 82 -22.68 -0.65 2.93
N GLU A 83 -23.54 -1.64 3.16
CA GLU A 83 -24.96 -1.40 3.48
C GLU A 83 -25.15 -0.67 4.82
N MET A 84 -24.30 -0.95 5.80
CA MET A 84 -24.38 -0.37 7.15
C MET A 84 -23.87 1.08 7.21
N LEU A 85 -23.03 1.48 6.25
CA LEU A 85 -22.42 2.79 6.24
C LEU A 85 -23.41 3.85 5.75
N ASP A 86 -23.55 4.94 6.49
CA ASP A 86 -24.14 6.20 6.05
C ASP A 86 -23.09 7.31 6.19
N ASP A 87 -22.48 7.70 5.07
CA ASP A 87 -21.36 8.64 5.06
C ASP A 87 -21.76 10.06 5.51
N TRP A 88 -23.02 10.46 5.32
CA TRP A 88 -23.49 11.76 5.80
C TRP A 88 -23.54 11.78 7.33
N ASP A 89 -24.19 10.78 7.92
CA ASP A 89 -24.30 10.63 9.37
C ASP A 89 -22.91 10.53 10.03
N ILE A 90 -22.01 9.72 9.46
CA ILE A 90 -20.63 9.55 9.94
C ILE A 90 -19.87 10.87 9.93
N CYS A 91 -19.87 11.59 8.79
CA CYS A 91 -18.99 12.74 8.60
C CYS A 91 -19.57 14.06 9.15
N HIS A 92 -20.89 14.27 9.11
CA HIS A 92 -21.51 15.56 9.40
C HIS A 92 -22.29 15.58 10.72
N GLU A 93 -22.89 14.47 11.13
CA GLU A 93 -23.71 14.44 12.35
C GLU A 93 -22.91 13.93 13.56
N ARG A 94 -22.19 12.81 13.41
CA ARG A 94 -21.49 12.15 14.50
C ARG A 94 -20.02 12.52 14.62
N ALA A 95 -19.37 12.78 13.48
CA ALA A 95 -17.91 12.79 13.35
C ALA A 95 -17.25 11.50 13.87
N ASP A 96 -17.96 10.37 13.77
CA ASP A 96 -17.50 9.03 14.18
C ASP A 96 -18.38 7.96 13.50
N MET A 97 -17.88 6.72 13.39
CA MET A 97 -18.70 5.60 12.93
C MET A 97 -19.69 5.16 14.04
N PRO A 98 -20.93 4.76 13.68
CA PRO A 98 -21.86 4.16 14.62
C PRO A 98 -21.25 2.94 15.33
N LYS A 99 -21.65 2.70 16.58
CA LYS A 99 -21.08 1.60 17.39
C LYS A 99 -21.27 0.24 16.71
N GLU A 100 -22.43 0.00 16.13
CA GLU A 100 -22.75 -1.21 15.38
C GLU A 100 -21.85 -1.41 14.16
N VAL A 101 -21.39 -0.34 13.53
CA VAL A 101 -20.43 -0.39 12.41
C VAL A 101 -19.04 -0.75 12.96
N TRP A 102 -18.60 -0.10 14.04
CA TRP A 102 -17.35 -0.45 14.73
C TRP A 102 -17.31 -1.93 15.17
N ASP A 103 -18.38 -2.38 15.83
CA ASP A 103 -18.53 -3.75 16.30
C ASP A 103 -18.45 -4.73 15.13
N TYR A 104 -19.10 -4.42 14.01
CA TYR A 104 -19.07 -5.25 12.81
C TYR A 104 -17.69 -5.32 12.16
N ILE A 105 -17.00 -4.18 12.06
CA ILE A 105 -15.63 -4.09 11.55
C ILE A 105 -14.68 -4.99 12.35
N ILE A 106 -14.78 -4.95 13.68
CA ILE A 106 -13.99 -5.78 14.60
C ILE A 106 -14.38 -7.25 14.47
N GLU A 107 -15.68 -7.57 14.56
CA GLU A 107 -16.19 -8.95 14.51
C GLU A 107 -15.78 -9.66 13.22
N LYS A 108 -15.85 -8.97 12.08
CA LYS A 108 -15.47 -9.50 10.77
C LYS A 108 -13.99 -9.33 10.44
N ARG A 109 -13.17 -8.85 11.38
CA ARG A 109 -11.71 -8.77 11.27
C ARG A 109 -11.23 -7.88 10.12
N PHE A 110 -11.95 -6.80 9.83
CA PHE A 110 -11.51 -5.84 8.81
C PHE A 110 -10.17 -5.19 9.16
N PHE A 111 -9.79 -5.09 10.44
CA PHE A 111 -8.45 -4.60 10.86
C PHE A 111 -7.33 -5.63 10.80
N ALA A 112 -7.62 -6.86 10.41
CA ALA A 112 -6.69 -7.98 10.48
C ALA A 112 -6.62 -8.79 9.19
N MET A 113 -6.85 -8.12 8.05
CA MET A 113 -6.79 -8.77 6.74
C MET A 113 -5.38 -9.29 6.44
N ILE A 114 -4.34 -8.52 6.76
CA ILE A 114 -2.94 -8.92 6.50
C ILE A 114 -2.34 -9.83 7.56
N ILE A 115 -2.96 -9.92 8.75
CA ILE A 115 -2.41 -10.70 9.86
C ILE A 115 -2.50 -12.20 9.51
N PRO A 116 -1.42 -12.99 9.67
CA PRO A 116 -1.45 -14.43 9.44
C PRO A 116 -2.50 -15.16 10.28
N LYS A 117 -3.09 -16.23 9.72
CA LYS A 117 -4.14 -17.02 10.41
C LYS A 117 -3.67 -17.61 11.73
N GLN A 118 -2.38 -17.93 11.86
CA GLN A 118 -1.79 -18.43 13.11
C GLN A 118 -1.88 -17.45 14.28
N TYR A 119 -2.01 -16.14 14.00
CA TYR A 119 -2.25 -15.11 15.01
C TYR A 119 -3.72 -14.67 15.06
N GLY A 120 -4.61 -15.37 14.35
CA GLY A 120 -6.04 -15.05 14.31
C GLY A 120 -6.45 -14.01 13.27
N GLY A 121 -5.58 -13.63 12.32
CA GLY A 121 -5.99 -12.78 11.20
C GLY A 121 -6.65 -13.54 10.05
N LEU A 122 -6.87 -12.86 8.92
CA LEU A 122 -7.46 -13.45 7.71
C LEU A 122 -6.41 -13.92 6.70
N GLN A 123 -5.19 -13.37 6.74
CA GLN A 123 -4.09 -13.68 5.82
C GLN A 123 -4.45 -13.49 4.34
N PHE A 124 -5.12 -12.39 4.04
CA PHE A 124 -5.47 -11.99 2.69
C PHE A 124 -4.26 -11.47 1.92
N SER A 125 -4.29 -11.67 0.61
CA SER A 125 -3.34 -11.12 -0.32
C SER A 125 -3.43 -9.59 -0.39
N ALA A 126 -2.34 -8.96 -0.85
CA ALA A 126 -2.33 -7.53 -1.14
C ALA A 126 -3.44 -7.13 -2.14
N TYR A 127 -3.79 -8.02 -3.08
CA TYR A 127 -4.87 -7.77 -4.03
C TYR A 127 -6.25 -7.77 -3.37
N ALA A 128 -6.53 -8.73 -2.49
CA ALA A 128 -7.78 -8.75 -1.73
C ALA A 128 -7.92 -7.54 -0.80
N ASN A 129 -6.83 -7.14 -0.13
CA ASN A 129 -6.81 -5.91 0.65
C ASN A 129 -7.15 -4.68 -0.20
N ALA A 130 -6.50 -4.53 -1.36
CA ALA A 130 -6.79 -3.44 -2.30
C ALA A 130 -8.25 -3.46 -2.81
N ALA A 131 -8.80 -4.64 -3.09
CA ALA A 131 -10.18 -4.80 -3.54
C ALA A 131 -11.20 -4.40 -2.45
N VAL A 132 -10.98 -4.81 -1.19
CA VAL A 132 -11.83 -4.42 -0.04
C VAL A 132 -11.78 -2.91 0.17
N ILE A 133 -10.58 -2.31 0.22
CA ILE A 133 -10.41 -0.86 0.39
C ILE A 133 -11.10 -0.10 -0.75
N THR A 134 -10.90 -0.53 -2.00
CA THR A 134 -11.52 0.11 -3.18
C THR A 134 -13.05 0.07 -3.11
N LYS A 135 -13.61 -1.08 -2.71
CA LYS A 135 -15.06 -1.23 -2.55
C LYS A 135 -15.61 -0.31 -1.47
N LEU A 136 -14.96 -0.26 -0.30
CA LEU A 136 -15.34 0.64 0.78
C LEU A 136 -15.23 2.11 0.37
N ALA A 137 -14.17 2.48 -0.37
CA ALA A 137 -13.97 3.85 -0.86
C ALA A 137 -15.11 4.32 -1.76
N GLY A 138 -15.73 3.40 -2.51
CA GLY A 138 -16.92 3.69 -3.31
C GLY A 138 -18.17 4.03 -2.49
N ARG A 139 -18.19 3.72 -1.19
CA ARG A 139 -19.32 3.98 -0.28
C ARG A 139 -19.02 5.03 0.79
N SER A 140 -17.88 4.93 1.45
CA SER A 140 -17.41 5.83 2.51
C SER A 140 -15.88 5.89 2.51
N PRO A 141 -15.29 7.04 2.12
CA PRO A 141 -13.84 7.26 2.22
C PRO A 141 -13.33 7.16 3.66
N THR A 142 -14.17 7.56 4.64
CA THR A 142 -13.86 7.45 6.07
C THR A 142 -13.67 5.98 6.45
N ALA A 143 -14.65 5.12 6.19
CA ALA A 143 -14.53 3.68 6.49
C ALA A 143 -13.38 3.02 5.72
N SER A 144 -13.17 3.40 4.46
CA SER A 144 -12.04 2.95 3.65
C SER A 144 -10.69 3.28 4.30
N SER A 145 -10.52 4.50 4.81
CA SER A 145 -9.29 4.92 5.48
C SER A 145 -9.12 4.19 6.82
N THR A 146 -10.20 4.12 7.61
CA THR A 146 -10.20 3.43 8.90
C THR A 146 -9.81 1.96 8.78
N VAL A 147 -10.30 1.25 7.76
CA VAL A 147 -9.93 -0.14 7.48
C VAL A 147 -8.56 -0.25 6.79
N GLY A 148 -8.22 0.68 5.90
CA GLY A 148 -7.02 0.61 5.08
C GLY A 148 -5.72 0.87 5.85
N VAL A 149 -5.70 1.85 6.75
CA VAL A 149 -4.48 2.23 7.50
C VAL A 149 -3.93 1.03 8.31
N PRO A 150 -4.73 0.31 9.13
CA PRO A 150 -4.26 -0.87 9.86
C PRO A 150 -3.64 -1.96 9.01
N ASN A 151 -4.12 -2.12 7.77
CA ASN A 151 -3.75 -3.19 6.85
C ASN A 151 -2.69 -2.77 5.82
N SER A 152 -2.10 -1.59 5.92
CA SER A 152 -1.09 -1.10 4.96
C SER A 152 0.17 -0.58 5.65
N LEU A 153 -0.01 0.25 6.68
CA LEU A 153 1.08 0.88 7.43
C LEU A 153 0.84 0.82 8.95
N GLY A 154 -0.15 0.03 9.36
CA GLY A 154 -0.46 -0.20 10.76
C GLY A 154 0.61 -1.02 11.49
N PRO A 155 0.49 -1.14 12.82
CA PRO A 155 1.45 -1.87 13.64
C PRO A 155 1.62 -3.33 13.23
N ALA A 156 0.59 -3.97 12.67
CA ALA A 156 0.67 -5.34 12.16
C ALA A 156 1.71 -5.49 11.03
N GLU A 157 1.72 -4.57 10.06
CA GLU A 157 2.70 -4.59 8.96
C GLU A 157 4.12 -4.49 9.51
N LEU A 158 4.36 -3.52 10.39
CA LEU A 158 5.68 -3.30 10.99
C LEU A 158 6.14 -4.48 11.86
N LEU A 159 5.22 -5.09 12.63
CA LEU A 159 5.51 -6.26 13.45
C LEU A 159 5.83 -7.49 12.59
N LEU A 160 5.15 -7.67 11.46
CA LEU A 160 5.41 -8.80 10.56
C LEU A 160 6.78 -8.67 9.91
N HIS A 161 7.16 -7.47 9.48
CA HIS A 161 8.44 -7.21 8.81
C HIS A 161 9.64 -7.10 9.76
N TYR A 162 9.46 -6.44 10.90
CA TYR A 162 10.56 -6.02 11.77
C TYR A 162 10.43 -6.49 13.23
N GLY A 163 9.28 -7.05 13.62
CA GLY A 163 9.06 -7.52 14.99
C GLY A 163 9.83 -8.79 15.33
N THR A 164 10.23 -8.92 16.59
CA THR A 164 10.71 -10.21 17.12
C THR A 164 9.56 -11.20 17.25
N GLU A 165 9.88 -12.50 17.40
CA GLU A 165 8.84 -13.51 17.60
C GLU A 165 8.04 -13.27 18.87
N GLU A 166 8.68 -12.81 19.95
CA GLU A 166 7.99 -12.46 21.19
C GLU A 166 7.00 -11.30 21.00
N GLN A 167 7.40 -10.27 20.23
CA GLN A 167 6.53 -9.15 19.91
C GLN A 167 5.34 -9.59 19.05
N LYS A 168 5.58 -10.41 18.02
CA LYS A 168 4.53 -10.95 17.16
C LYS A 168 3.51 -11.76 17.97
N GLN A 169 3.98 -12.67 18.83
CA GLN A 169 3.13 -13.52 19.67
C GLN A 169 2.32 -12.72 20.69
N HIS A 170 2.86 -11.60 21.17
CA HIS A 170 2.16 -10.75 22.14
C HIS A 170 1.10 -9.86 21.48
N TYR A 171 1.46 -9.13 20.42
CA TYR A 171 0.62 -8.05 19.87
C TYR A 171 -0.33 -8.51 18.76
N LEU A 172 0.12 -9.38 17.84
CA LEU A 172 -0.70 -9.74 16.67
C LEU A 172 -2.04 -10.38 17.04
N PRO A 173 -2.16 -11.23 18.09
CA PRO A 173 -3.45 -11.77 18.50
C PRO A 173 -4.43 -10.69 18.98
N GLY A 174 -3.95 -9.68 19.73
CA GLY A 174 -4.77 -8.57 20.23
C GLY A 174 -5.27 -7.66 19.10
N LEU A 175 -4.38 -7.36 18.14
CA LEU A 175 -4.71 -6.64 16.92
C LEU A 175 -5.71 -7.42 16.06
N ALA A 176 -5.53 -8.74 15.93
CA ALA A 176 -6.42 -9.59 15.16
C ALA A 176 -7.83 -9.69 15.74
N ALA A 177 -7.94 -9.69 17.07
CA ALA A 177 -9.21 -9.72 17.79
C ALA A 177 -9.89 -8.33 17.88
N GLY A 178 -9.20 -7.25 17.50
CA GLY A 178 -9.67 -5.87 17.68
C GLY A 178 -9.81 -5.44 19.14
N THR A 179 -9.20 -6.16 20.08
CA THR A 179 -9.08 -5.72 21.48
C THR A 179 -8.04 -4.61 21.62
N GLU A 180 -7.11 -4.53 20.67
CA GLU A 180 -6.19 -3.42 20.50
C GLU A 180 -6.49 -2.74 19.17
N ILE A 181 -6.79 -1.44 19.21
CA ILE A 181 -7.10 -0.67 18.00
C ILE A 181 -5.80 -0.12 17.42
N PRO A 182 -5.44 -0.50 16.17
CA PRO A 182 -4.20 -0.08 15.53
C PRO A 182 -4.15 1.43 15.23
N CYS A 183 -2.98 2.03 15.44
CA CYS A 183 -2.68 3.42 15.08
C CYS A 183 -1.24 3.53 14.58
N PHE A 184 -0.98 4.46 13.67
CA PHE A 184 0.37 4.78 13.18
C PHE A 184 0.69 6.25 13.47
N ALA A 185 1.63 6.48 14.39
CA ALA A 185 1.98 7.81 14.88
C ALA A 185 3.33 8.27 14.30
N LEU A 186 3.30 8.83 13.09
CA LEU A 186 4.49 9.38 12.42
C LEU A 186 4.50 10.92 12.39
N THR A 187 3.36 11.54 12.06
CA THR A 187 3.25 12.99 11.90
C THR A 187 3.46 13.73 13.22
N SER A 188 4.15 14.86 13.16
CA SER A 188 4.34 15.78 14.29
C SER A 188 4.01 17.22 13.87
N PRO A 189 3.83 18.17 14.81
CA PRO A 189 3.53 19.56 14.45
C PRO A 189 4.62 20.24 13.58
N GLN A 190 5.83 19.68 13.54
CA GLN A 190 6.96 20.20 12.77
C GLN A 190 7.38 19.30 11.59
N ALA A 191 6.77 18.12 11.42
CA ALA A 191 7.20 17.17 10.39
C ALA A 191 6.02 16.39 9.80
N GLY A 192 5.92 16.45 8.47
CA GLY A 192 4.99 15.68 7.65
C GLY A 192 5.52 15.52 6.23
N SER A 193 5.69 16.64 5.51
CA SER A 193 6.34 16.71 4.19
C SER A 193 6.90 18.11 3.95
#